data_AF-U9TYZ7-F1
#
_entry.id   AF-U9TYZ7-F1
#
_cell.length_a   1.000
_cell.length_b   1.000
_cell.length_c   1.000
_cell.angle_alpha   90.00
_cell.angle_beta   90.00
_cell.angle_gamma   90.00
#
_symmetry.space_group_name_H-M   'P 1'
#
loop_
_entity.id
_entity.type
_entity.pdbx_description
1 polymer ?
#
loop_
_entity_poly.entity_id
_entity_poly.type
_entity_poly.pdbx_seq_one_letter_code
_entity_poly.pdbx_strand_id
1 'polypeptide(L)'
;MSEAEKTSLGKRNYLRSELFTRELFKENDLPSQHKNAKTHREVKCLNCPNKTWLRKIGDSNTSNLWRHLERNHPDKNPKKAKNLIIESQSTLDEFVGHTTFPSKFTQKDFRWFISKWVIDDDQPFTTLENKYFRQMIKVLNSDALVLSADTIKNDILESFNVEQKKMKELFQIHGHQ
;
A
#
# COMPACT_ATOMS: atom_id res chain seq x y z
N MET A 1 5.19 20.85 33.51
CA MET A 1 5.46 19.95 32.36
C MET A 1 4.96 20.63 31.11
N SER A 2 5.85 20.93 30.18
CA SER A 2 5.55 21.72 28.98
C SER A 2 4.87 20.85 27.90
N GLU A 3 4.13 21.49 26.99
CA GLU A 3 3.38 20.83 25.92
C GLU A 3 4.28 20.07 24.91
N ALA A 4 5.55 20.50 24.79
CA ALA A 4 6.60 19.83 24.03
C ALA A 4 7.04 18.48 24.64
N GLU A 5 6.98 18.33 25.97
CA GLU A 5 7.34 17.08 26.65
C GLU A 5 6.25 16.01 26.44
N LYS A 6 4.98 16.40 26.43
CA LYS A 6 3.83 15.50 26.22
C LYS A 6 3.84 14.89 24.80
N THR A 7 4.12 15.71 23.78
CA THR A 7 4.18 15.27 22.37
C THR A 7 5.39 14.39 22.07
N SER A 8 6.55 14.66 22.69
CA SER A 8 7.75 13.83 22.58
C SER A 8 7.57 12.44 23.22
N LEU A 9 6.94 12.39 24.40
CA LEU A 9 6.65 11.13 25.09
C LEU A 9 5.66 10.26 24.30
N GLY A 10 4.61 10.87 23.74
CA GLY A 10 3.61 10.18 22.91
C GLY A 10 4.21 9.53 21.66
N LYS A 11 5.10 10.25 20.95
CA LYS A 11 5.79 9.72 19.76
C LYS A 11 6.69 8.53 20.07
N ARG A 12 7.41 8.55 21.20
CA ARG A 12 8.29 7.43 21.62
C ARG A 12 7.48 6.18 21.97
N ASN A 13 6.36 6.35 22.65
CA ASN A 13 5.48 5.24 23.01
C ASN A 13 4.82 4.61 21.77
N TYR A 14 4.42 5.43 20.78
CA TYR A 14 3.92 4.95 19.49
C TYR A 14 4.96 4.14 18.71
N LEU A 15 6.20 4.64 18.60
CA LEU A 15 7.28 3.92 17.92
C LEU A 15 7.63 2.60 18.62
N ARG A 16 7.48 2.54 19.95
CA ARG A 16 7.63 1.30 20.70
C ARG A 16 6.54 0.31 20.28
N SER A 17 5.26 0.69 20.36
CA SER A 17 4.18 -0.24 20.01
C SER A 17 4.31 -0.75 18.58
N GLU A 18 4.68 0.10 17.62
CA GLU A 18 4.85 -0.30 16.22
C GLU A 18 5.90 -1.40 16.02
N LEU A 19 7.08 -1.31 16.67
CA LEU A 19 8.15 -2.30 16.52
C LEU A 19 7.75 -3.70 17.03
N PHE A 20 6.93 -3.77 18.08
CA PHE A 20 6.50 -5.03 18.68
C PHE A 20 5.23 -5.57 18.02
N THR A 21 4.27 -4.72 17.65
CA THR A 21 3.05 -5.13 16.93
C THR A 21 3.37 -5.72 15.55
N ARG A 22 4.46 -5.28 14.91
CA ARG A 22 4.90 -5.82 13.61
C ARG A 22 5.80 -7.06 13.73
N GLU A 23 5.87 -7.67 14.92
CA GLU A 23 6.63 -8.89 15.19
C GLU A 23 8.09 -8.82 14.71
N LEU A 24 8.72 -7.65 14.82
CA LEU A 24 10.14 -7.47 14.46
C LEU A 24 11.06 -7.83 15.62
N PHE A 25 10.56 -7.64 16.84
CA PHE A 25 11.27 -7.90 18.08
C PHE A 25 10.36 -8.61 19.08
N LYS A 26 10.98 -9.43 19.95
CA LYS A 26 10.34 -10.06 21.09
C LYS A 26 10.98 -9.57 22.38
N GLU A 27 10.16 -9.13 23.33
CA GLU A 27 10.60 -8.74 24.68
C GLU A 27 10.31 -9.88 25.66
N ASN A 28 11.32 -10.35 26.37
CA ASN A 28 11.23 -11.41 27.38
C ASN A 28 11.72 -10.89 28.73
N ASP A 29 11.19 -11.47 29.81
CA ASP A 29 11.77 -11.30 31.14
C ASP A 29 13.13 -12.00 31.22
N LEU A 30 14.07 -11.36 31.92
CA LEU A 30 15.35 -11.97 32.21
C LEU A 30 15.20 -13.06 33.28
N PRO A 31 16.05 -14.10 33.26
CA PRO A 31 16.09 -15.09 34.33
C PRO A 31 16.26 -14.44 35.70
N SER A 32 15.55 -14.94 36.71
CA SER A 32 15.51 -14.35 38.07
C SER A 32 16.89 -14.21 38.73
N GLN A 33 17.87 -15.02 38.33
CA GLN A 33 19.25 -15.01 38.82
C GLN A 33 20.12 -13.92 38.16
N HIS A 34 19.64 -13.28 37.09
CA HIS A 34 20.39 -12.23 36.40
C HIS A 34 20.41 -10.95 37.25
N LYS A 35 21.59 -10.34 37.42
CA LYS A 35 21.81 -9.14 38.27
C LYS A 35 20.85 -7.99 37.95
N ASN A 36 20.40 -7.90 36.69
CA ASN A 36 19.50 -6.86 36.19
C ASN A 36 18.05 -7.32 35.96
N ALA A 37 17.65 -8.50 36.43
CA ALA A 37 16.32 -9.06 36.15
C ALA A 37 15.17 -8.17 36.65
N LYS A 38 15.39 -7.43 37.74
CA LYS A 38 14.41 -6.50 38.30
C LYS A 38 14.34 -5.15 37.58
N THR A 39 15.34 -4.82 36.76
CA THR A 39 15.50 -3.48 36.18
C THR A 39 15.48 -3.47 34.66
N HIS A 40 15.68 -4.62 34.00
CA HIS A 40 15.78 -4.73 32.55
C HIS A 40 14.96 -5.91 32.02
N ARG A 41 14.56 -5.81 30.76
CA ARG A 41 14.02 -6.88 29.93
C ARG A 41 14.99 -7.19 28.80
N GLU A 42 14.93 -8.42 28.32
CA GLU A 42 15.66 -8.86 27.14
C GLU A 42 14.83 -8.57 25.90
N VAL A 43 15.41 -7.94 24.88
CA VAL A 43 14.76 -7.72 23.59
C VAL A 43 15.56 -8.43 22.51
N LYS A 44 14.93 -9.38 21.81
CA LYS A 44 15.55 -10.16 20.73
C LYS A 44 14.97 -9.77 19.37
N CYS A 45 15.82 -9.61 18.36
CA CYS A 45 15.37 -9.48 16.98
C CYS A 45 14.90 -10.85 16.47
N LEU A 46 13.72 -10.92 15.86
CA LEU A 46 13.20 -12.17 15.32
C LEU A 46 13.82 -12.58 13.98
N ASN A 47 14.49 -11.64 13.30
CA ASN A 47 15.12 -11.85 12.00
C ASN A 47 16.64 -12.07 12.08
N CYS A 48 17.22 -11.95 13.27
CA CYS A 48 18.64 -12.16 13.53
C CYS A 48 18.81 -13.17 14.67
N PRO A 49 19.43 -14.34 14.45
CA PRO A 49 19.51 -15.38 15.48
C PRO A 49 20.26 -14.95 16.74
N ASN A 50 21.26 -14.07 16.60
CA ASN A 50 22.22 -13.70 17.66
C ASN A 50 22.18 -12.20 18.04
N LYS A 51 21.07 -11.49 17.80
CA LYS A 51 20.96 -10.07 18.16
C LYS A 51 19.93 -9.83 19.26
N THR A 52 20.46 -9.46 20.41
CA THR A 52 19.73 -9.24 21.65
C THR A 52 20.22 -7.97 22.33
N TRP A 53 19.31 -7.25 22.99
CA TRP A 53 19.59 -6.06 23.78
C TRP A 53 19.00 -6.18 25.17
N LEU A 54 19.65 -5.55 26.15
CA LEU A 54 19.07 -5.33 27.47
C LEU A 54 18.44 -3.95 27.51
N ARG A 55 17.16 -3.88 27.91
CA ARG A 55 16.40 -2.65 27.91
C ARG A 55 15.84 -2.38 29.29
N LYS A 56 16.05 -1.17 29.82
CA LYS A 56 15.58 -0.80 31.16
C LYS A 56 14.05 -0.73 31.18
N ILE A 57 13.45 -1.29 32.23
CA ILE A 57 11.99 -1.25 32.44
C ILE A 57 11.57 0.21 32.64
N GLY A 58 10.53 0.62 31.91
CA GLY A 58 10.00 2.00 31.93
C GLY A 58 10.76 2.98 31.03
N ASP A 59 11.90 2.59 30.45
CA ASP A 59 12.51 3.39 29.38
C ASP A 59 11.68 3.21 28.10
N SER A 60 11.56 4.27 27.29
CA SER A 60 10.91 4.28 25.98
C SER A 60 11.91 4.42 24.83
N ASN A 61 13.22 4.40 25.11
CA ASN A 61 14.24 4.44 24.07
C ASN A 61 14.19 3.18 23.20
N THR A 62 14.02 3.39 21.90
CA THR A 62 14.02 2.35 20.86
C THR A 62 14.99 2.66 19.72
N SER A 63 15.81 3.71 19.85
CA SER A 63 16.70 4.19 18.77
C SER A 63 17.71 3.15 18.32
N ASN A 64 18.21 2.31 19.24
CA ASN A 64 19.13 1.23 18.91
C ASN A 64 18.46 0.11 18.09
N LEU A 65 17.19 -0.19 18.39
CA LEU A 65 16.39 -1.20 17.67
C LEU A 65 16.10 -0.72 16.25
N TRP A 66 15.69 0.53 16.10
CA TRP A 66 15.49 1.17 14.80
C TRP A 66 16.75 1.22 13.94
N ARG A 67 17.88 1.62 14.52
CA ARG A 67 19.17 1.66 13.81
C ARG A 67 19.61 0.27 13.36
N HIS A 68 19.31 -0.76 14.15
CA HIS A 68 19.58 -2.14 13.74
C HIS A 68 18.74 -2.55 12.53
N LEU A 69 17.43 -2.26 12.54
CA LEU A 69 16.55 -2.52 11.39
C LEU A 69 17.04 -1.79 10.14
N GLU A 70 17.36 -0.50 10.25
CA GLU A 70 17.82 0.30 9.11
C GLU A 70 19.07 -0.26 8.41
N ARG A 71 19.96 -0.88 9.18
CA ARG A 71 21.23 -1.41 8.69
C ARG A 71 21.14 -2.87 8.22
N ASN A 72 20.34 -3.69 8.88
CA ASN A 72 20.35 -5.15 8.67
C ASN A 72 19.06 -5.68 8.03
N HIS A 73 17.95 -4.94 8.15
CA HIS A 73 16.63 -5.30 7.62
C HIS A 73 15.95 -4.07 6.98
N PRO A 74 16.58 -3.45 5.97
CA PRO A 74 16.08 -2.22 5.36
C PRO A 74 14.70 -2.39 4.70
N ASP A 75 14.40 -3.58 4.21
CA ASP A 75 13.10 -4.02 3.67
C ASP A 75 11.98 -4.01 4.72
N LYS A 76 12.32 -4.27 5.99
CA LYS A 76 11.37 -4.30 7.11
C LYS A 76 11.19 -2.94 7.78
N ASN A 77 11.94 -1.93 7.34
CA ASN A 77 11.76 -0.56 7.83
C ASN A 77 10.55 0.10 7.14
N PRO A 78 9.47 0.47 7.87
CA PRO A 78 8.31 1.15 7.28
C PRO A 78 8.65 2.41 6.49
N LYS A 79 9.72 3.14 6.86
CA LYS A 79 10.14 4.35 6.15
C LYS A 79 10.74 4.05 4.78
N LYS A 80 11.48 2.94 4.65
CA LYS A 80 12.06 2.50 3.37
C LYS A 80 11.08 1.67 2.55
N ALA A 81 10.21 0.88 3.17
CA ALA A 81 9.13 0.17 2.47
C ALA A 81 8.20 1.14 1.72
N LYS A 82 7.91 2.32 2.29
CA LYS A 82 7.19 3.40 1.58
C LYS A 82 7.96 3.93 0.37
N ASN A 83 9.28 4.10 0.49
CA ASN A 83 10.10 4.57 -0.63
C ASN A 83 10.24 3.51 -1.73
N LEU A 84 10.32 2.22 -1.40
CA LEU A 84 10.32 1.14 -2.38
C LEU A 84 8.98 1.05 -3.14
N ILE A 85 7.86 1.30 -2.46
CA ILE A 85 6.54 1.41 -3.11
C ILE A 85 6.53 2.62 -4.06
N ILE A 86 7.05 3.77 -3.64
CA ILE A 86 7.14 4.99 -4.47
C ILE A 86 8.06 4.78 -5.68
N GLU A 87 9.20 4.13 -5.51
CA GLU A 87 10.14 3.80 -6.60
C GLU A 87 9.51 2.81 -7.58
N SER A 88 8.82 1.77 -7.09
CA SER A 88 8.09 0.83 -7.95
C SER A 88 6.95 1.50 -8.74
N GLN A 89 6.27 2.47 -8.13
CA GLN A 89 5.25 3.28 -8.79
C GLN A 89 5.88 4.18 -9.87
N SER A 90 7.02 4.82 -9.57
CA SER A 90 7.77 5.66 -10.52
C SER A 90 8.25 4.87 -11.74
N THR A 91 8.72 3.64 -11.58
CA THR A 91 9.14 2.79 -12.71
C THR A 91 7.96 2.30 -13.56
N LEU A 92 6.77 2.14 -12.96
CA LEU A 92 5.56 1.76 -13.68
C LEU A 92 4.98 2.95 -14.46
N ASP A 93 5.02 4.15 -13.88
CA ASP A 93 4.62 5.40 -14.54
C ASP A 93 5.48 5.71 -15.78
N GLU A 94 6.77 5.36 -15.75
CA GLU A 94 7.70 5.47 -16.89
C GLU A 94 7.39 4.41 -17.97
N PHE A 95 7.03 3.19 -17.58
CA PHE A 95 6.68 2.10 -18.51
C PHE A 95 5.34 2.31 -19.23
N VAL A 96 4.35 2.91 -18.57
CA VAL A 96 2.97 3.06 -19.10
C VAL A 96 2.75 4.43 -19.77
N GLY A 97 3.74 5.33 -19.74
CA GLY A 97 3.72 6.61 -20.44
C GLY A 97 2.75 7.61 -19.82
N HIS A 98 3.22 8.37 -18.82
CA HIS A 98 2.61 9.61 -18.32
C HIS A 98 1.08 9.62 -18.10
N THR A 99 0.47 8.48 -17.78
CA THR A 99 -0.88 8.48 -17.20
C THR A 99 -0.72 8.69 -15.70
N THR A 100 -1.29 9.77 -15.16
CA THR A 100 -1.37 9.97 -13.71
C THR A 100 -2.15 8.81 -13.10
N PHE A 101 -1.44 7.81 -12.55
CA PHE A 101 -2.10 6.70 -11.89
C PHE A 101 -2.78 7.21 -10.62
N PRO A 102 -4.07 6.91 -10.42
CA PRO A 102 -4.72 7.24 -9.17
C PRO A 102 -3.98 6.54 -8.02
N SER A 103 -3.59 7.32 -7.00
CA SER A 103 -2.84 6.85 -5.82
C SER A 103 -3.53 5.70 -5.06
N LYS A 104 -4.81 5.43 -5.34
CA LYS A 104 -5.59 4.35 -4.74
C LYS A 104 -6.42 3.68 -5.82
N PHE A 105 -6.47 2.35 -5.77
CA PHE A 105 -7.36 1.58 -6.60
C PHE A 105 -8.82 1.99 -6.35
N THR A 106 -9.55 2.27 -7.41
CA THR A 106 -11.01 2.33 -7.38
C THR A 106 -11.59 1.39 -8.43
N GLN A 107 -12.72 0.77 -8.12
CA GLN A 107 -13.41 -0.09 -9.08
C GLN A 107 -13.81 0.68 -10.34
N LYS A 108 -14.10 1.99 -10.21
CA LYS A 108 -14.48 2.85 -11.33
C LYS A 108 -13.32 3.03 -12.29
N ASP A 109 -12.13 3.33 -11.79
CA ASP A 109 -10.93 3.52 -12.62
C ASP A 109 -10.55 2.20 -13.29
N PHE A 110 -10.63 1.09 -12.56
CA PHE A 110 -10.39 -0.25 -13.12
C PHE A 110 -11.34 -0.56 -14.29
N ARG A 111 -12.65 -0.33 -14.12
CA ARG A 111 -13.63 -0.50 -15.20
C ARG A 111 -13.33 0.40 -16.39
N TRP A 112 -12.95 1.65 -16.14
CA TRP A 112 -12.59 2.59 -17.19
C TRP A 112 -11.38 2.11 -18.01
N PHE A 113 -10.31 1.67 -17.35
CA PHE A 113 -9.13 1.12 -18.03
C PHE A 113 -9.45 -0.14 -18.83
N ILE A 114 -10.26 -1.06 -18.28
CA ILE A 114 -10.69 -2.26 -18.99
C ILE A 114 -11.52 -1.89 -20.23
N SER A 115 -12.47 -0.96 -20.12
CA SER A 115 -13.26 -0.51 -21.28
C SER A 115 -12.37 0.11 -22.36
N LYS A 116 -11.35 0.89 -21.97
CA LYS A 116 -10.38 1.47 -22.93
C LYS A 116 -9.56 0.39 -23.62
N TRP A 117 -9.00 -0.54 -22.86
CA TRP A 117 -8.25 -1.66 -23.42
C TRP A 117 -9.09 -2.50 -24.39
N VAL A 118 -10.35 -2.78 -24.03
CA VAL A 118 -11.27 -3.53 -24.89
C VAL A 118 -11.54 -2.82 -26.21
N ILE A 119 -11.70 -1.49 -26.19
CA ILE A 119 -11.94 -0.68 -27.39
C ILE A 119 -10.67 -0.56 -28.25
N ASP A 120 -9.54 -0.24 -27.63
CA ASP A 120 -8.30 0.08 -28.34
C ASP A 120 -7.69 -1.15 -29.04
N ASP A 121 -7.82 -2.33 -28.42
CA ASP A 121 -7.31 -3.60 -28.95
C ASP A 121 -8.39 -4.48 -29.62
N ASP A 122 -9.63 -3.98 -29.76
CA ASP A 122 -10.80 -4.73 -30.27
C ASP A 122 -10.98 -6.11 -29.60
N GLN A 123 -10.84 -6.14 -28.28
CA GLN A 123 -10.87 -7.40 -27.53
C GLN A 123 -12.30 -7.96 -27.44
N PRO A 124 -12.48 -9.29 -27.56
CA PRO A 124 -13.76 -9.91 -27.26
C PRO A 124 -14.19 -9.65 -25.81
N PHE A 125 -15.45 -9.30 -25.57
CA PHE A 125 -15.97 -9.09 -24.21
C PHE A 125 -15.84 -10.35 -23.32
N THR A 126 -15.87 -11.53 -23.94
CA THR A 126 -15.70 -12.83 -23.27
C THR A 126 -14.30 -13.03 -22.68
N THR A 127 -13.30 -12.27 -23.11
CA THR A 127 -11.94 -12.30 -22.54
C THR A 127 -11.95 -12.01 -21.04
N LEU A 128 -12.87 -11.15 -20.57
CA LEU A 128 -13.04 -10.82 -19.15
C LEU A 128 -13.67 -11.95 -18.33
N GLU A 129 -14.33 -12.90 -19.00
CA GLU A 129 -14.95 -14.08 -18.40
C GLU A 129 -14.01 -15.27 -18.35
N ASN A 130 -12.85 -15.16 -19.01
CA ASN A 130 -11.83 -16.18 -18.99
C ASN A 130 -11.35 -16.46 -17.55
N LYS A 131 -11.39 -17.74 -17.15
CA LYS A 131 -11.03 -18.16 -15.79
C LYS A 131 -9.62 -17.75 -15.37
N TYR A 132 -8.65 -17.80 -16.29
CA TYR A 132 -7.25 -17.47 -16.00
C TYR A 132 -7.03 -15.98 -15.91
N PHE A 133 -7.70 -15.20 -16.78
CA PHE A 133 -7.71 -13.74 -16.66
C PHE A 133 -8.26 -13.31 -15.31
N ARG A 134 -9.40 -13.88 -14.87
CA ARG A 134 -10.00 -13.59 -13.56
C ARG A 134 -9.09 -13.95 -12.40
N GLN A 135 -8.41 -15.10 -12.47
CA GLN A 135 -7.43 -15.50 -11.46
C GLN A 135 -6.26 -14.52 -11.41
N MET A 136 -5.73 -14.13 -12.56
CA MET A 136 -4.64 -13.15 -12.65
C MET A 136 -5.03 -11.81 -12.01
N ILE A 137 -6.21 -11.27 -12.33
CA ILE A 137 -6.70 -10.03 -11.70
C ILE A 137 -6.84 -10.20 -10.18
N LYS A 138 -7.34 -11.35 -9.69
CA LYS A 138 -7.46 -11.61 -8.25
C LYS A 138 -6.13 -11.73 -7.53
N VAL A 139 -5.10 -12.25 -8.20
CA VAL A 139 -3.73 -12.31 -7.65
C VAL A 139 -3.13 -10.90 -7.56
N LEU A 140 -3.37 -10.06 -8.56
CA LEU A 140 -2.86 -8.69 -8.59
C LEU A 140 -3.61 -7.77 -7.64
N ASN A 141 -4.93 -7.96 -7.50
CA ASN A 141 -5.77 -7.19 -6.60
C ASN A 141 -6.99 -8.01 -6.15
N SER A 142 -7.02 -8.38 -4.87
CA SER A 142 -8.12 -9.15 -4.26
C SER A 142 -9.45 -8.41 -4.28
N ASP A 143 -9.40 -7.07 -4.19
CA ASP A 143 -10.56 -6.20 -4.02
C ASP A 143 -11.22 -5.85 -5.36
N ALA A 144 -10.55 -6.13 -6.48
CA ALA A 144 -11.10 -5.93 -7.81
C ALA A 144 -12.32 -6.84 -8.02
N LEU A 145 -13.47 -6.24 -8.27
CA LEU A 145 -14.67 -6.98 -8.63
C LEU A 145 -14.52 -7.50 -10.05
N VAL A 146 -14.91 -8.76 -10.21
CA VAL A 146 -14.82 -9.44 -11.48
C VAL A 146 -15.90 -8.91 -12.42
N LEU A 147 -15.49 -8.50 -13.62
CA LEU A 147 -16.38 -7.90 -14.61
C LEU A 147 -16.96 -8.98 -15.53
N SER A 148 -18.27 -8.92 -15.77
CA SER A 148 -18.91 -9.71 -16.82
C SER A 148 -18.84 -8.99 -18.17
N ALA A 149 -19.00 -9.74 -19.25
CA ALA A 149 -19.08 -9.20 -20.61
C ALA A 149 -20.20 -8.15 -20.72
N ASP A 150 -21.38 -8.43 -20.16
CA ASP A 150 -22.52 -7.51 -20.15
C ASP A 150 -22.22 -6.21 -19.39
N THR A 151 -21.49 -6.31 -18.27
CA THR A 151 -21.14 -5.14 -17.45
C THR A 151 -20.31 -4.16 -18.25
N ILE A 152 -19.26 -4.65 -18.93
CA ILE A 152 -18.38 -3.79 -19.74
C ILE A 152 -19.06 -3.31 -21.01
N LYS A 153 -19.88 -4.15 -21.66
CA LYS A 153 -20.70 -3.72 -22.78
C LYS A 153 -21.59 -2.53 -22.40
N ASN A 154 -22.24 -2.58 -21.24
CA ASN A 154 -23.06 -1.49 -20.74
C ASN A 154 -22.23 -0.22 -20.44
N ASP A 155 -21.04 -0.38 -19.84
CA ASP A 155 -20.14 0.76 -19.56
C ASP A 155 -19.68 1.46 -20.84
N ILE A 156 -19.37 0.69 -21.89
CA ILE A 156 -18.98 1.23 -23.19
C ILE A 156 -20.16 1.96 -23.85
N LEU A 157 -21.36 1.36 -23.81
CA LEU A 157 -22.57 1.98 -24.35
C LEU A 157 -22.94 3.27 -23.62
N GLU A 158 -22.84 3.30 -22.30
CA GLU A 158 -23.06 4.50 -21.49
C GLU A 158 -22.05 5.59 -21.87
N SER A 159 -20.77 5.24 -21.95
CA SER A 159 -19.70 6.16 -22.35
C SER A 159 -19.96 6.73 -23.75
N PHE A 160 -20.36 5.89 -24.70
CA PHE A 160 -20.72 6.31 -26.06
C PHE A 160 -21.90 7.28 -26.08
N ASN A 161 -22.97 7.00 -25.31
CA ASN A 161 -24.13 7.86 -25.22
C ASN A 161 -23.79 9.25 -24.65
N VAL A 162 -22.89 9.30 -23.65
CA VAL A 162 -22.38 10.55 -23.08
C VAL A 162 -21.63 11.35 -24.14
N GLU A 163 -20.71 10.73 -24.88
CA GLU A 163 -19.96 11.41 -25.93
C GLU A 163 -20.85 11.84 -27.10
N GLN A 164 -21.83 11.03 -27.50
CA GLN A 164 -22.84 11.41 -28.48
C GLN A 164 -23.60 12.66 -28.06
N LYS A 165 -24.02 12.74 -26.79
CA LYS A 165 -24.75 13.90 -26.27
C LYS A 165 -23.89 15.16 -26.35
N LYS A 166 -22.63 15.09 -25.91
CA LYS A 166 -21.67 16.20 -26.02
C LYS A 166 -21.48 16.67 -27.47
N MET A 167 -21.32 15.73 -28.40
CA MET A 167 -21.19 16.06 -29.82
C MET A 167 -22.44 16.75 -30.36
N LYS A 168 -23.64 16.25 -30.03
CA LYS A 168 -24.91 16.88 -30.43
C LYS A 168 -25.02 18.31 -29.91
N GLU A 169 -24.67 18.55 -28.64
CA GLU A 169 -24.67 19.89 -28.04
C GLU A 169 -23.69 20.83 -28.76
N LEU A 170 -22.47 20.37 -29.06
CA LEU A 170 -21.49 21.14 -29.82
C LEU A 170 -22.01 21.53 -31.21
N PHE A 171 -22.60 20.59 -31.95
CA PHE A 171 -23.12 20.88 -33.29
C PHE A 171 -24.38 21.77 -33.28
N GLN A 172 -25.23 21.70 -32.24
CA GLN A 172 -26.40 22.58 -32.11
C GLN A 172 -26.01 24.03 -31.78
N ILE A 173 -24.94 24.25 -31.01
CA ILE A 173 -24.44 25.59 -30.68
C ILE A 173 -23.84 26.28 -31.93
N HIS A 174 -23.17 25.53 -32.82
CA HIS A 174 -22.53 26.08 -34.02
C HIS A 174 -23.45 26.17 -35.25
N GLY A 175 -24.67 25.62 -35.20
CA GLY A 175 -25.66 25.68 -36.28
C GLY A 175 -26.59 26.91 -36.27
N HIS A 176 -26.38 27.85 -35.34
CA HIS A 176 -27.17 29.09 -35.18
C HIS A 176 -26.40 30.38 -35.53
N GLN A 177 -25.30 30.28 -36.28
CA GLN A 177 -24.62 31.41 -36.94
C GLN A 177 -24.86 31.34 -38.45
#